data_AF-A0A969VVH1-F1
#
_entry.id   AF-A0A969VVH1-F1
#
_cell.length_a   1.000
_cell.length_b   1.000
_cell.length_c   1.000
_cell.angle_alpha   90.00
_cell.angle_beta   90.00
_cell.angle_gamma   90.00
#
_symmetry.space_group_name_H-M   'P 1'
#
loop_
_entity.id
_entity.type
_entity.pdbx_description
1 polymer ?
#
loop_
_entity_poly.entity_id
_entity_poly.type
_entity_poly.pdbx_seq_one_letter_code
_entity_poly.pdbx_strand_id
1 'polypeptide(L)' 'IHSAAISTKLLKELGGSTLIGPVLIGLNKPIQISTLRSKVTDIFNMAAMAAYKSDVIKYKKD' A
#
# COMPACT_ATOMS: atom_id res chain seq x y z
N ILE A 1 8.70 -4.59 13.93
CA ILE A 1 7.37 -4.51 13.27
C ILE A 1 6.33 -3.85 14.17
N HIS A 2 6.10 -4.36 15.40
CA HIS A 2 5.14 -3.78 16.34
C HIS A 2 5.31 -2.27 16.58
N SER A 3 6.55 -1.80 16.78
CA SER A 3 6.83 -0.37 17.00
C SER A 3 6.44 0.51 15.80
N ALA A 4 6.70 0.05 14.57
CA ALA A 4 6.32 0.77 13.36
C ALA A 4 4.79 0.81 13.19
N ALA A 5 4.10 -0.30 13.49
CA ALA A 5 2.64 -0.37 13.42
C ALA A 5 1.96 0.53 14.46
N ILE A 6 2.51 0.62 15.68
CA ILE A 6 2.00 1.54 16.71
C ILE A 6 2.26 2.99 16.29
N SER A 7 3.49 3.31 15.86
CA SER A 7 3.86 4.67 15.48
C SER A 7 3.05 5.21 14.30
N THR A 8 2.82 4.39 13.27
CA THR A 8 1.99 4.78 12.11
C THR A 8 0.53 5.01 12.46
N LYS A 9 -0.02 4.22 13.39
CA LYS A 9 -1.38 4.45 13.92
C LYS A 9 -1.42 5.75 14.74
N LEU A 10 -0.45 5.99 15.61
CA LEU A 10 -0.37 7.25 16.37
C LEU A 10 -0.24 8.47 15.45
N LEU A 11 0.56 8.40 14.39
CA LEU A 11 0.67 9.48 13.41
C LEU A 11 -0.64 9.74 12.65
N LYS A 12 -1.41 8.69 12.38
CA LYS A 12 -2.73 8.81 11.75
C LYS A 12 -3.73 9.46 12.71
N GLU A 13 -3.80 8.98 13.94
CA GLU A 13 -4.82 9.42 14.91
C GLU A 13 -4.49 10.77 15.56
N LEU A 14 -3.22 11.05 15.87
CA LEU A 14 -2.79 12.30 16.54
C LEU A 14 -2.16 13.32 15.59
N GLY A 15 -1.49 12.85 14.52
CA GLY A 15 -0.72 13.71 13.62
C GLY A 15 -1.52 14.28 12.45
N GLY A 16 -2.82 13.94 12.31
CA GLY A 16 -3.66 14.36 11.18
C GLY A 16 -3.13 13.91 9.81
N SER A 17 -2.21 12.94 9.79
CA SER A 17 -1.52 12.52 8.58
C SER A 17 -2.40 11.62 7.71
N THR A 18 -2.29 11.76 6.39
CA THR A 18 -2.94 10.84 5.45
C THR A 18 -2.12 9.57 5.33
N LEU A 19 -2.69 8.45 5.78
CA LEU A 19 -2.03 7.15 5.68
C LEU A 19 -2.32 6.52 4.31
N ILE A 20 -1.27 6.30 3.52
CA ILE A 20 -1.32 5.53 2.27
C ILE A 20 -0.62 4.19 2.50
N GLY A 21 -1.36 3.09 2.45
CA GLY A 21 -0.79 1.74 2.55
C GLY A 21 -1.75 0.69 3.10
N PRO A 22 -1.27 -0.55 3.35
CA PRO A 22 0.12 -1.00 3.25
C PRO A 22 0.62 -1.09 1.80
N VAL A 23 1.91 -0.81 1.59
CA VAL A 23 2.54 -0.85 0.26
C VAL A 23 3.42 -2.09 0.16
N LEU A 24 3.07 -3.00 -0.73
CA LEU A 24 3.86 -4.22 -0.96
C LEU A 24 4.98 -3.96 -1.97
N ILE A 25 6.18 -4.46 -1.66
CA ILE A 25 7.39 -4.38 -2.50
C ILE A 25 8.13 -5.72 -2.44
N GLY A 26 9.02 -5.97 -3.41
CA GLY A 26 9.87 -7.17 -3.43
C GLY A 26 9.18 -8.47 -3.91
N LEU A 27 7.94 -8.38 -4.38
CA LEU A 27 7.24 -9.51 -4.99
C LEU A 27 7.66 -9.72 -6.46
N ASN A 28 7.43 -10.92 -7.00
CA ASN A 28 7.69 -11.24 -8.41
C ASN A 28 6.61 -10.71 -9.37
N LYS A 29 5.51 -10.15 -8.85
CA LYS A 29 4.41 -9.56 -9.63
C LYS A 29 3.90 -8.28 -8.95
N PRO A 30 3.30 -7.35 -9.71
CA PRO A 30 2.77 -6.10 -9.19
C PRO A 30 1.44 -6.31 -8.45
N ILE A 31 1.52 -6.65 -7.17
CA ILE A 31 0.36 -6.95 -6.32
C ILE A 31 0.29 -5.90 -5.20
N GLN A 32 -0.91 -5.36 -4.94
CA GLN A 32 -1.22 -4.54 -3.76
C GLN A 32 -2.46 -5.08 -3.06
N ILE A 33 -2.54 -4.91 -1.75
CA ILE A 33 -3.65 -5.41 -0.93
C ILE A 33 -4.39 -4.23 -0.31
N SER A 34 -5.71 -4.22 -0.49
CA SER A 34 -6.61 -3.31 0.20
C SER A 34 -7.23 -4.00 1.43
N THR A 35 -7.55 -3.24 2.47
CA THR A 35 -8.24 -3.79 3.64
C THR A 35 -9.71 -4.12 3.31
N LEU A 36 -10.30 -5.10 4.00
CA LEU A 36 -11.68 -5.53 3.76
C LEU A 36 -12.73 -4.42 3.93
N ARG A 37 -12.43 -3.38 4.73
CA ARG A 37 -13.30 -2.22 4.98
C ARG A 37 -12.73 -0.94 4.38
N SER A 38 -12.11 -1.05 3.21
CA SER A 38 -11.57 0.09 2.47
C SER A 38 -12.67 0.88 1.75
N LYS A 39 -12.48 2.18 1.63
CA LYS A 39 -13.34 3.02 0.77
C LYS A 39 -13.01 2.75 -0.70
N VAL A 40 -13.93 3.09 -1.59
CA VAL A 40 -13.72 2.97 -3.05
C VAL A 40 -12.46 3.70 -3.51
N THR A 41 -12.19 4.88 -2.93
CA THR A 41 -10.99 5.67 -3.19
C THR A 41 -9.70 4.92 -2.84
N ASP A 42 -9.70 4.18 -1.73
CA ASP A 42 -8.52 3.44 -1.29
C ASP A 42 -8.26 2.27 -2.24
N ILE A 43 -9.31 1.56 -2.66
CA ILE A 43 -9.22 0.47 -3.63
C ILE A 43 -8.69 0.98 -4.97
N PHE A 44 -9.24 2.09 -5.45
CA PHE A 44 -8.78 2.72 -6.70
C PHE A 44 -7.31 3.12 -6.61
N ASN A 45 -6.91 3.76 -5.51
CA ASN A 45 -5.51 4.16 -5.30
C ASN A 45 -4.57 2.94 -5.24
N MET A 46 -4.97 1.84 -4.59
CA MET A 46 -4.18 0.61 -4.57
C MET A 46 -4.06 -0.03 -5.95
N ALA A 47 -5.13 -0.03 -6.74
CA ALA A 47 -5.13 -0.55 -8.10
C ALA A 47 -4.25 0.30 -9.03
N ALA A 48 -4.36 1.62 -8.95
CA ALA A 48 -3.51 2.55 -9.71
C ALA A 48 -2.03 2.36 -9.36
N MET A 49 -1.71 2.18 -8.08
CA MET A 49 -0.34 1.94 -7.63
C MET A 49 0.19 0.57 -8.09
N ALA A 50 -0.64 -0.47 -8.12
CA ALA A 50 -0.26 -1.76 -8.69
C ALA A 50 0.02 -1.67 -10.20
N ALA A 51 -0.84 -0.99 -10.95
CA ALA A 51 -0.66 -0.76 -12.39
C ALA A 51 0.63 0.02 -12.68
N TYR A 52 0.86 1.10 -11.95
CA TYR A 52 2.10 1.89 -12.06
C TYR A 52 3.35 1.03 -11.80
N LYS A 53 3.32 0.20 -10.76
CA LYS A 53 4.43 -0.71 -10.45
C LYS A 53 4.68 -1.71 -11.57
N SER A 54 3.62 -2.23 -12.21
CA SER A 54 3.73 -3.17 -13.34
C SER A 54 4.53 -2.59 -14.51
N ASP A 55 4.43 -1.28 -14.73
CA ASP A 55 5.10 -0.60 -15.83
C ASP A 55 6.53 -0.21 -15.46
N VAL A 56 6.73 0.34 -14.26
CA VAL A 56 8.03 0.88 -13.83
C VAL A 56 9.00 -0.18 -13.34
N ILE A 57 8.50 -1.25 -12.70
CA ILE A 57 9.34 -2.29 -12.10
C ILE A 57 9.45 -3.47 -13.06
N LYS A 58 10.69 -3.86 -13.38
CA LYS A 58 10.96 -5.07 -14.17
C LYS A 58 10.79 -6.31 -13.31
N TYR A 59 9.60 -6.91 -13.39
CA TYR A 59 9.32 -8.19 -12.75
C TYR A 59 9.95 -9.34 -13.53
N LYS A 60 10.54 -10.29 -12.81
CA LYS A 60 11.11 -11.50 -13.42
C LYS A 60 9.95 -12.34 -13.97
N LYS A 61 9.95 -12.52 -15.29
CA LYS A 61 8.98 -13.35 -16.00
C LYS A 61 9.55 -14.77 -16.00
N ASP A 62 9.19 -15.54 -14.97
CA ASP A 62 9.40 -16.98 -14.96
C ASP A 62 8.59 -17.64 -16.09
#